data_AF-A0A1H1ZYG6-F1
#
_entry.id   AF-A0A1H1ZYG6-F1
#
_cell.length_a   1.000
_cell.length_b   1.000
_cell.length_c   1.000
_cell.angle_alpha   90.00
_cell.angle_beta   90.00
_cell.angle_gamma   90.00
#
_symmetry.space_group_name_H-M   'P 1'
#
loop_
_entity.id
_entity.type
_entity.pdbx_description
1 polymer ?
#
loop_
_entity_poly.entity_id
_entity_poly.type
_entity_poly.pdbx_seq_one_letter_code
_entity_poly.pdbx_strand_id
1 'polypeptide(L)' 'MSRVNVYLPDDLAERARAAELNVSALARSAIEDALDQRSLSGWLERYRPGGRRARHVDAMSALDQTREEFGSGPTSELR' A
#
# COMPACT_ATOMS: atom_id res chain seq x y z
N MET A 1 5.97 -21.15 9.70
CA MET A 1 4.68 -20.54 10.09
C MET A 1 4.48 -20.73 11.59
N SER A 2 4.04 -19.70 12.29
CA SER A 2 3.68 -19.77 13.71
C SER A 2 2.23 -20.26 13.84
N ARG A 3 1.95 -21.15 14.79
CA ARG A 3 0.57 -21.58 15.08
C ARG A 3 -0.10 -20.57 16.00
N VAL A 4 -1.31 -20.15 15.64
CA VAL A 4 -2.17 -19.26 16.43
C VAL A 4 -3.51 -19.95 16.65
N ASN A 5 -4.03 -19.94 17.88
CA ASN A 5 -5.37 -20.41 18.19
C ASN A 5 -6.30 -19.20 18.31
N VAL A 6 -7.45 -19.26 17.64
CA VAL A 6 -8.46 -18.20 17.65
C VAL A 6 -9.77 -18.78 18.16
N TYR A 7 -10.41 -18.08 19.08
CA TYR A 7 -11.72 -18.47 19.61
C TYR A 7 -12.83 -17.90 18.72
N LEU A 8 -13.78 -18.77 18.34
CA LEU A 8 -14.99 -18.40 17.61
C LEU A 8 -16.20 -18.77 18.46
N PRO A 9 -17.31 -18.02 18.38
CA PRO A 9 -18.60 -18.47 18.89
C PRO A 9 -19.00 -19.82 18.28
N ASP A 10 -19.61 -20.69 19.07
CA ASP A 10 -19.96 -22.05 18.66
C ASP A 10 -20.88 -22.06 17.43
N ASP A 11 -21.86 -21.16 17.36
CA ASP A 11 -22.76 -21.04 16.22
C ASP A 11 -22.01 -20.68 14.92
N LEU A 12 -20.99 -19.84 15.03
CA LEU A 12 -20.17 -19.41 13.90
C LEU A 12 -19.24 -20.55 13.45
N ALA A 13 -18.67 -21.29 14.40
CA ALA A 13 -17.82 -22.43 14.11
C ALA A 13 -18.61 -23.53 13.38
N GLU A 14 -19.84 -23.83 13.83
CA GLU A 14 -20.72 -24.80 13.18
C GLU A 14 -21.10 -24.36 11.77
N ARG A 15 -21.46 -23.09 11.59
CA ARG A 15 -21.77 -22.54 10.25
C ARG A 15 -20.57 -22.58 9.31
N ALA A 16 -19.39 -22.24 9.80
CA ALA A 16 -18.17 -22.29 9.00
C ALA A 16 -17.81 -23.73 8.59
N ARG A 17 -18.02 -24.68 9.50
CA ARG A 17 -17.79 -26.11 9.25
C ARG A 17 -18.81 -26.66 8.25
N ALA A 18 -20.09 -26.35 8.40
CA ALA A 18 -21.15 -26.76 7.48
C ALA A 18 -20.94 -26.20 6.07
N ALA A 19 -20.33 -25.02 5.95
CA ALA A 19 -19.96 -24.39 4.69
C ALA A 19 -18.56 -24.78 4.18
N GLU A 20 -17.87 -25.72 4.83
CA GLU A 20 -16.53 -26.21 4.49
C GLU A 20 -15.49 -25.09 4.31
N LEU A 21 -15.61 -24.02 5.10
CA LEU A 21 -14.73 -22.87 4.99
C LEU A 21 -13.31 -23.18 5.47
N ASN A 22 -12.31 -22.75 4.71
CA ASN A 22 -10.92 -22.78 5.15
C ASN A 22 -10.65 -21.62 6.12
N VAL A 23 -10.93 -21.87 7.40
CA VAL A 23 -10.80 -20.87 8.48
C VAL A 23 -9.38 -20.31 8.58
N SER A 24 -8.36 -21.12 8.33
CA SER A 24 -6.96 -20.65 8.36
C SER A 24 -6.65 -19.67 7.24
N ALA A 25 -7.13 -19.93 6.02
CA ALA A 25 -6.98 -19.02 4.90
C ALA A 25 -7.74 -17.71 5.12
N LEU A 26 -8.98 -17.79 5.63
CA LEU A 26 -9.78 -16.62 5.96
C LEU A 26 -9.15 -15.77 7.06
N ALA A 27 -8.69 -16.39 8.15
CA ALA A 27 -8.01 -15.70 9.24
C ALA A 27 -6.73 -15.01 8.73
N ARG A 28 -5.96 -15.69 7.88
CA ARG A 28 -4.76 -15.09 7.25
C ARG A 28 -5.12 -13.86 6.42
N SER A 29 -6.06 -13.97 5.50
CA SER A 29 -6.48 -12.86 4.64
C SER A 29 -6.94 -11.67 5.46
N ALA A 30 -7.78 -11.91 6.47
CA ALA A 30 -8.29 -10.85 7.33
C ALA A 30 -7.17 -10.15 8.13
N ILE A 31 -6.14 -10.91 8.55
CA ILE A 31 -4.97 -10.33 9.23
C ILE A 31 -4.14 -9.50 8.25
N GLU A 32 -3.88 -9.99 7.04
CA GLU A 32 -3.15 -9.25 5.98
C GLU A 32 -3.87 -7.94 5.65
N ASP A 33 -5.18 -8.00 5.38
CA ASP A 33 -6.00 -6.81 5.08
C ASP A 33 -5.99 -5.79 6.23
N ALA A 34 -6.09 -6.25 7.49
CA ALA A 34 -6.06 -5.38 8.65
C ALA A 34 -4.69 -4.72 8.85
N LEU A 35 -3.61 -5.44 8.55
CA LEU A 35 -2.24 -4.90 8.60
C LEU A 35 -2.03 -3.85 7.51
N ASP A 36 -2.51 -4.10 6.29
CA ASP A 36 -2.39 -3.14 5.19
C ASP A 36 -3.16 -1.85 5.47
N GLN A 37 -4.39 -1.95 5.98
CA GLN A 37 -5.18 -0.79 6.39
C GLN A 37 -4.47 0.03 7.48
N ARG A 38 -3.86 -0.64 8.47
CA ARG A 38 -3.10 0.02 9.53
C ARG A 38 -1.79 0.61 9.03
N SER A 39 -1.13 -0.04 8.08
CA SER A 39 0.08 0.45 7.43
C SER A 39 -0.20 1.74 6.66
N LEU A 40 -1.27 1.77 5.85
CA LEU A 40 -1.72 2.96 5.14
C LEU A 40 -2.09 4.09 6.11
N SER A 41 -2.87 3.78 7.14
CA SER A 41 -3.28 4.78 8.13
C SER A 41 -2.07 5.32 8.92
N GLY A 42 -1.16 4.45 9.33
CA GLY A 42 0.08 4.85 10.01
C GLY A 42 1.08 5.54 9.10
N TRP A 43 1.05 5.28 7.79
CA TRP A 43 1.78 6.07 6.80
C TRP A 43 1.16 7.46 6.67
N LEU A 44 -0.17 7.58 6.56
CA LEU A 44 -0.89 8.85 6.49
C LEU A 44 -0.68 9.71 7.75
N GLU A 45 -0.69 9.11 8.93
CA GLU A 45 -0.46 9.84 10.18
C GLU A 45 0.98 10.40 10.26
N ARG A 46 1.96 9.64 9.75
CA ARG A 46 3.35 10.11 9.62
C ARG A 46 3.53 11.09 8.47
N TYR A 47 2.62 11.05 7.49
CA TYR A 47 2.59 11.97 6.38
C TYR A 47 2.05 13.31 6.87
N ARG A 48 2.97 14.21 7.23
CA ARG A 48 2.63 15.63 7.33
C ARG A 48 2.55 16.20 5.92
N PRO A 49 1.37 16.62 5.42
CA PRO A 49 1.30 17.51 4.27
C PRO A 49 1.86 18.87 4.69
N GLY A 50 3.18 18.99 4.65
CA GLY A 50 3.96 20.16 5.04
C GLY A 50 4.90 20.65 3.95
N GLY A 51 4.76 20.14 2.72
CA GLY A 51 5.43 20.73 1.57
C GLY A 51 4.94 22.15 1.37
N ARG A 52 5.85 23.09 1.07
CA ARG A 52 5.47 24.43 0.60
C ARG A 52 4.47 24.25 -0.54
N ARG A 53 3.35 24.98 -0.52
CA ARG A 53 2.46 25.05 -1.68
C ARG A 53 3.27 25.60 -2.86
N ALA A 54 3.64 24.75 -3.81
CA ALA A 54 4.16 25.19 -5.09
C ALA A 54 2.97 25.60 -5.96
N ARG A 55 3.12 26.67 -6.74
CA ARG A 55 2.13 26.95 -7.79
C ARG A 55 2.33 25.90 -8.87
N HIS A 56 1.25 25.57 -9.57
CA HIS A 56 1.29 24.58 -10.66
C HIS A 56 2.37 24.90 -11.70
N VAL A 57 2.53 26.19 -12.04
CA VAL A 57 3.59 26.64 -12.96
C VAL A 57 4.99 26.32 -12.46
N ASP A 58 5.26 26.53 -11.17
CA ASP A 58 6.60 26.27 -10.60
C ASP A 58 6.90 24.75 -10.62
N ALA A 59 5.88 23.91 -10.43
CA ALA A 59 6.00 22.46 -10.52
C ALA A 59 6.22 21.99 -11.97
N MET A 60 5.49 22.54 -12.93
CA MET A 60 5.67 22.21 -14.36
C MET A 60 7.04 22.63 -14.86
N SER A 61 7.52 23.83 -14.51
CA SER A 61 8.86 24.28 -14.87
C SER A 61 9.96 23.39 -14.29
N ALA A 62 9.82 22.92 -13.04
CA ALA A 62 10.79 21.99 -12.45
C ALA A 62 10.82 20.63 -13.19
N LEU A 63 9.65 20.12 -13.62
CA LEU A 63 9.56 18.88 -14.39
C LEU A 63 10.15 19.02 -15.79
N ASP A 64 9.92 20.14 -16.46
CA ASP A 64 10.48 20.42 -17.79
C ASP A 64 12.00 20.57 -17.72
N GLN A 65 12.51 21.32 -16.73
CA GLN A 65 13.95 21.43 -16.48
C GLN A 65 14.60 20.06 -16.21
N THR A 66 13.98 19.23 -15.37
CA THR A 66 14.47 17.86 -15.13
C THR A 66 14.45 17.04 -16.42
N ARG A 67 13.41 17.15 -17.24
CA ARG A 67 13.33 16.44 -18.53
C ARG A 67 14.43 16.89 -19.48
N GLU A 68 14.77 18.16 -19.50
CA GLU A 68 15.88 18.70 -20.29
C GLU A 68 17.23 18.21 -19.77
N GLU A 69 17.44 18.21 -18.45
CA GLU A 69 18.66 17.69 -17.81
C GLU A 69 18.88 16.20 -18.08
N PHE A 70 17.82 15.39 -17.96
CA PHE A 70 17.89 13.93 -18.20
C PHE A 70 17.78 13.55 -19.68
N GLY A 71 17.15 14.37 -20.50
CA GLY A 71 17.04 14.20 -21.96
C GLY A 71 18.28 14.68 -22.72
N SER A 72 19.11 15.52 -22.10
CA SER A 72 20.39 16.01 -22.65
C SER A 72 21.59 15.17 -22.20
N GLY A 73 21.36 14.01 -21.58
CA GLY A 73 22.41 13.00 -21.35
C GLY A 73 22.94 12.43 -22.68
N PRO A 74 24.15 11.80 -22.71
CA PRO A 74 24.93 11.51 -23.92
C PRO A 74 24.36 10.35 -24.74
N THR A 75 23.13 10.46 -25.23
CA THR A 75 22.50 9.53 -26.16
C THR A 75 22.28 10.16 -27.54
N SER A 76 23.07 11.18 -27.88
CA SER A 76 23.04 11.86 -29.19
C SER A 76 24.31 11.64 -30.05
N GLU A 77 25.20 10.71 -29.69
CA GLU A 77 26.36 10.34 -30.52
C GLU A 77 26.21 8.99 -31.26
N LEU A 78 25.01 8.41 -31.31
CA LEU A 78 24.74 7.21 -32.10
C LEU A 78 23.40 7.29 -32.85
N ARG A 79 23.24 8.26 -33.75
CA ARG A 79 22.54 8.05 -35.04
C ARG A 79 22.68 9.19 -36.02
#